data_AF-A0A3D1R9W7-F1
#
_entry.id   AF-A0A3D1R9W7-F1
#
_cell.length_a   1.000
_cell.length_b   1.000
_cell.length_c   1.000
_cell.angle_alpha   90.00
_cell.angle_beta   90.00
_cell.angle_gamma   90.00
#
_symmetry.space_group_name_H-M   'P 1'
#
loop_
_entity.id
_entity.type
_entity.pdbx_description
1 polymer ?
#
loop_
_entity_poly.entity_id
_entity_poly.type
_entity_poly.pdbx_seq_one_letter_code
_entity_poly.pdbx_strand_id
1 'polypeptide(L)'
;MPPRARGLFGSFKHAYEGLIHTVVNQRNMKVHVVSALLVAMVGSGIVLDLATKATLIFCVLLVFFAEILNTALEALVDLHIDEFDERARVTKDAAAAGVLVLAIGTVAIFAAVIVTHWPLILESGDRVLRQVVVGGPLVALGGLLLWRARRAVWLDVLASVA
;
A
#
# COMPACT_ATOMS: atom_id res chain seq x y z
N MET A 1 -15.21 20.88 10.41
CA MET A 1 -15.15 19.65 11.23
C MET A 1 -16.01 18.60 10.55
N PRO A 2 -15.48 17.44 10.12
CA PRO A 2 -16.33 16.40 9.55
C PRO A 2 -17.34 15.90 10.61
N PRO A 3 -18.56 15.51 10.22
CA PRO A 3 -19.57 15.04 11.16
C PRO A 3 -19.05 13.83 11.95
N ARG A 4 -19.21 13.83 13.28
CA ARG A 4 -18.81 12.70 14.14
C ARG A 4 -19.57 11.44 13.70
N ALA A 5 -18.83 10.37 13.38
CA ALA A 5 -19.41 9.04 13.19
C ALA A 5 -20.30 8.67 14.38
N ARG A 6 -21.58 8.40 14.12
CA ARG A 6 -22.51 7.85 15.12
C ARG A 6 -22.51 6.33 14.99
N GLY A 7 -22.01 5.64 16.02
CA GLY A 7 -21.98 4.17 16.09
C GLY A 7 -20.82 3.52 15.33
N LEU A 8 -20.61 2.21 15.58
CA LEU A 8 -19.51 1.42 15.03
C LEU A 8 -19.42 1.50 13.50
N PHE A 9 -20.56 1.37 12.81
CA PHE A 9 -20.63 1.46 11.35
C PHE A 9 -20.13 2.79 10.79
N GLY A 10 -20.38 3.90 11.49
CA GLY A 10 -19.87 5.22 11.08
C GLY A 10 -18.34 5.30 11.16
N SER A 11 -17.74 4.73 12.21
CA SER A 11 -16.28 4.71 12.38
C SER A 11 -15.58 3.85 11.33
N PHE A 12 -16.15 2.67 11.02
CA PHE A 12 -15.65 1.83 9.92
C PHE A 12 -15.76 2.52 8.57
N LYS A 13 -16.86 3.25 8.32
CA LYS A 13 -17.04 4.01 7.09
C LYS A 13 -15.95 5.07 6.93
N HIS A 14 -15.66 5.86 7.96
CA HIS A 14 -14.60 6.87 7.90
C HIS A 14 -13.21 6.27 7.73
N ALA A 15 -12.91 5.15 8.42
CA ALA A 15 -11.64 4.44 8.22
C ALA A 15 -11.49 3.93 6.77
N TYR A 16 -12.59 3.42 6.19
CA TYR A 16 -12.62 2.97 4.80
C TYR A 16 -12.46 4.11 3.79
N GLU A 17 -13.18 5.22 3.99
CA GLU A 17 -13.03 6.45 3.19
C GLU A 17 -11.58 6.97 3.25
N GLY A 18 -10.97 6.98 4.44
CA GLY A 18 -9.57 7.35 4.62
C GLY A 18 -8.60 6.42 3.88
N LEU A 19 -8.82 5.10 3.94
CA LEU A 19 -8.02 4.12 3.22
C LEU A 19 -8.11 4.33 1.69
N ILE A 20 -9.33 4.48 1.15
CA ILE A 20 -9.52 4.76 -0.27
C ILE A 20 -8.82 6.05 -0.67
N HIS A 21 -8.99 7.11 0.12
CA HIS A 21 -8.36 8.40 -0.16
C HIS A 21 -6.84 8.28 -0.28
N THR A 22 -6.19 7.62 0.67
CA THR A 22 -4.73 7.41 0.64
C THR A 22 -4.30 6.57 -0.56
N VAL A 23 -5.02 5.49 -0.87
CA VAL A 23 -4.70 4.61 -2.02
C VAL A 23 -4.87 5.32 -3.37
N VAL A 24 -5.87 6.18 -3.50
CA VAL A 24 -6.18 6.87 -4.77
C VAL A 24 -5.31 8.11 -4.98
N ASN A 25 -4.97 8.85 -3.92
CA ASN A 25 -4.21 10.09 -4.05
C ASN A 25 -2.69 9.89 -3.98
N GLN A 26 -2.18 8.95 -3.19
CA GLN A 26 -0.74 8.81 -2.97
C GLN A 26 -0.07 7.89 -3.98
N ARG A 27 0.94 8.41 -4.70
CA ARG A 27 1.67 7.66 -5.73
C ARG A 27 2.39 6.45 -5.14
N ASN A 28 3.07 6.64 -4.01
CA ASN A 28 3.79 5.58 -3.32
C ASN A 28 2.83 4.46 -2.87
N MET A 29 1.66 4.84 -2.32
CA MET A 29 0.62 3.87 -1.96
C MET A 29 0.14 3.02 -3.15
N LYS A 30 -0.05 3.61 -4.33
CA LYS A 30 -0.39 2.84 -5.55
C LYS A 30 0.68 1.82 -5.90
N VAL A 31 1.96 2.20 -5.80
CA VAL A 31 3.08 1.29 -6.05
C VAL A 31 3.10 0.15 -5.03
N HIS A 32 2.90 0.44 -3.75
CA HIS A 32 2.81 -0.59 -2.71
C HIS A 32 1.64 -1.55 -2.93
N VAL A 33 0.46 -1.05 -3.35
CA VAL A 33 -0.69 -1.90 -3.72
C VAL A 33 -0.42 -2.82 -4.89
N VAL A 34 0.10 -2.27 -5.99
CA VAL A 34 0.42 -3.10 -7.15
C VAL A 34 1.49 -4.13 -6.81
N SER A 35 2.52 -3.75 -6.05
CA SER A 35 3.59 -4.65 -5.63
C SER A 35 3.07 -5.77 -4.73
N ALA A 36 2.21 -5.44 -3.77
CA ALA A 36 1.58 -6.43 -2.89
C ALA A 36 0.70 -7.41 -3.65
N LEU A 37 -0.08 -6.94 -4.63
CA LEU A 37 -0.91 -7.80 -5.48
C LEU A 37 -0.06 -8.76 -6.31
N LEU A 38 1.06 -8.28 -6.88
CA LEU A 38 1.99 -9.12 -7.62
C LEU A 38 2.62 -10.19 -6.72
N VAL A 39 3.08 -9.81 -5.53
CA VAL A 39 3.67 -10.76 -4.56
C VAL A 39 2.64 -11.79 -4.10
N ALA A 40 1.41 -11.36 -3.79
CA ALA A 40 0.34 -12.27 -3.40
C ALA A 40 -0.03 -13.24 -4.52
N MET A 41 -0.10 -12.76 -5.76
CA MET A 41 -0.38 -13.58 -6.94
C MET A 41 0.69 -14.66 -7.12
N VAL A 42 1.97 -14.28 -7.12
CA VAL A 42 3.08 -15.24 -7.27
C VAL A 42 3.17 -16.20 -6.07
N GLY A 43 3.05 -15.67 -4.85
CA GLY A 43 3.13 -16.45 -3.61
C GLY A 43 1.99 -17.44 -3.42
N SER A 44 0.82 -17.20 -4.03
CA SER A 44 -0.31 -18.13 -3.98
C SER A 44 -0.07 -19.43 -4.78
N GLY A 45 0.91 -19.44 -5.69
CA GLY A 45 1.22 -20.57 -6.57
C GLY A 45 2.29 -21.49 -6.02
N ILE A 46 3.01 -21.00 -5.03
CA ILE A 46 4.03 -21.74 -4.31
C ILE A 46 3.35 -22.39 -3.10
N VAL A 47 3.63 -23.68 -2.90
CA VAL A 47 3.14 -24.43 -1.73
C VAL A 47 4.01 -24.08 -0.53
N LEU A 48 3.83 -22.86 -0.02
CA LEU A 48 4.43 -22.38 1.21
C LEU A 48 3.59 -22.78 2.41
N ASP A 49 4.24 -23.00 3.55
CA ASP A 49 3.56 -23.20 4.81
C ASP A 49 2.77 -21.95 5.24
N LEU A 50 1.81 -22.16 6.15
CA LEU A 50 0.93 -21.08 6.60
C LEU A 50 1.69 -19.97 7.32
N ALA A 51 2.74 -20.29 8.08
CA ALA A 51 3.53 -19.31 8.82
C ALA A 51 4.32 -18.42 7.87
N THR A 52 4.95 -18.99 6.84
CA THR A 52 5.65 -18.22 5.79
C THR A 52 4.69 -17.30 5.05
N LYS A 53 3.50 -17.79 4.66
CA LYS A 53 2.47 -16.95 4.04
C LYS A 53 1.99 -15.83 4.97
N ALA A 54 1.76 -16.14 6.24
CA ALA A 54 1.33 -15.16 7.23
C ALA A 54 2.41 -14.07 7.45
N THR A 55 3.68 -14.46 7.52
CA THR A 55 4.81 -13.52 7.63
C THR A 55 4.89 -12.59 6.43
N LEU A 56 4.75 -13.10 5.20
CA LEU A 56 4.76 -12.26 3.99
C LEU A 56 3.60 -11.27 3.97
N ILE A 57 2.39 -11.73 4.30
CA ILE A 57 1.21 -10.87 4.42
C ILE A 57 1.44 -9.80 5.48
N PHE A 58 1.99 -10.17 6.64
CA PHE A 58 2.25 -9.25 7.74
C PHE A 58 3.28 -8.17 7.37
N CYS A 59 4.36 -8.55 6.67
CA CYS A 59 5.36 -7.58 6.19
C CYS A 59 4.73 -6.55 5.25
N VAL A 60 3.91 -7.00 4.30
CA VAL A 60 3.18 -6.12 3.39
C VAL A 60 2.27 -5.18 4.19
N LEU A 61 1.46 -5.71 5.11
CA LEU A 61 0.56 -4.89 5.93
C LEU A 61 1.30 -3.84 6.77
N LEU A 62 2.49 -4.16 7.29
CA LEU A 62 3.31 -3.20 8.02
C LEU A 62 3.81 -2.05 7.15
N VAL A 63 4.29 -2.33 5.93
CA VAL A 63 4.71 -1.29 4.98
C VAL A 63 3.54 -0.38 4.63
N PHE A 64 2.36 -0.96 4.37
CA PHE A 64 1.13 -0.20 4.15
C PHE A 64 0.75 0.68 5.32
N PHE A 65 0.78 0.13 6.52
CA PHE A 65 0.48 0.87 7.74
C PHE A 65 1.42 2.06 7.91
N ALA A 66 2.72 1.85 7.71
CA ALA A 66 3.72 2.91 7.79
C ALA A 66 3.52 3.99 6.72
N GLU A 67 3.16 3.63 5.49
CA GLU A 67 2.89 4.60 4.42
C GLU A 67 1.62 5.44 4.71
N ILE A 68 0.57 4.83 5.28
CA ILE A 68 -0.62 5.55 5.75
C ILE A 68 -0.25 6.52 6.86
N LEU A 69 0.57 6.09 7.83
CA LEU A 69 1.07 6.96 8.90
C LEU A 69 1.94 8.10 8.36
N ASN A 70 2.83 7.83 7.40
CA ASN A 70 3.65 8.85 6.76
C ASN A 70 2.76 9.92 6.11
N THR A 71 1.74 9.50 5.34
CA THR A 71 0.78 10.42 4.73
C THR A 71 -0.01 11.23 5.76
N ALA A 72 -0.40 10.61 6.87
CA ALA A 72 -1.13 11.29 7.94
C ALA A 72 -0.24 12.31 8.68
N LEU A 73 1.04 11.99 8.89
CA LEU A 73 2.02 12.90 9.50
C LEU A 73 2.34 14.06 8.57
N GLU A 74 2.50 13.82 7.26
CA GLU A 74 2.65 14.89 6.27
C GLU A 74 1.46 15.86 6.33
N ALA A 75 0.23 15.35 6.32
CA ALA A 75 -0.97 16.17 6.42
C ALA A 75 -1.05 16.95 7.75
N LEU A 76 -0.61 16.34 8.86
CA LEU A 76 -0.59 17.01 10.17
C LEU A 76 0.42 18.17 10.19
N VAL A 77 1.60 17.97 9.60
CA VAL A 77 2.63 19.01 9.49
C VAL A 77 2.18 20.13 8.56
N ASP A 78 1.57 19.78 7.41
CA ASP A 78 1.05 20.74 6.42
C ASP A 78 -0.12 21.59 6.97
N LEU A 79 -0.83 21.11 7.99
CA LEU A 79 -1.89 21.88 8.66
C LEU A 79 -1.37 23.01 9.56
N HIS A 80 -0.10 22.95 10.00
CA HIS A 80 0.45 23.87 10.99
C HIS A 80 1.59 24.74 10.47
N ILE A 81 2.13 24.42 9.29
CA ILE A 81 3.35 25.01 8.75
C ILE A 81 3.07 25.54 7.34
N ASP A 82 2.93 26.86 7.20
CA ASP A 82 2.69 27.53 5.91
C ASP A 82 4.00 27.98 5.21
N GLU A 83 5.08 28.12 5.97
CA GLU A 83 6.41 28.51 5.46
C GLU A 83 7.45 27.43 5.77
N PHE A 84 8.60 27.48 5.10
CA PHE A 84 9.65 26.48 5.31
C PHE A 84 10.17 26.49 6.76
N ASP A 85 10.04 25.36 7.45
CA ASP A 85 10.55 25.12 8.80
C ASP A 85 11.43 23.85 8.83
N GLU A 86 12.64 23.96 9.38
CA GLU A 86 13.60 22.85 9.41
C GLU A 86 13.11 21.67 10.26
N ARG A 87 12.33 21.91 11.32
CA ARG A 87 11.74 20.85 12.15
C ARG A 87 10.63 20.11 11.40
N ALA A 88 9.85 20.83 10.60
CA ALA A 88 8.85 20.24 9.73
C ALA A 88 9.50 19.30 8.70
N ARG A 89 10.62 19.73 8.10
CA ARG A 89 11.44 18.91 7.21
C ARG A 89 11.95 17.65 7.91
N VAL A 90 12.63 17.79 9.05
CA VAL A 90 13.17 16.64 9.81
C VAL A 90 12.08 15.64 10.19
N THR A 91 10.88 16.12 10.54
CA THR A 91 9.75 15.27 10.90
C THR A 91 9.26 14.43 9.70
N LYS A 92 9.10 15.07 8.54
CA LYS A 92 8.72 14.39 7.28
C LYS A 92 9.80 13.39 6.84
N ASP A 93 11.06 13.79 6.91
CA ASP A 93 12.19 12.92 6.56
C ASP A 93 12.26 11.69 7.48
N ALA A 94 12.00 11.85 8.78
CA ALA A 94 11.96 10.74 9.73
C ALA A 94 10.79 9.78 9.46
N ALA A 95 9.61 10.30 9.11
CA ALA A 95 8.45 9.49 8.76
C ALA A 95 8.71 8.66 7.48
N ALA A 96 9.29 9.29 6.46
CA ALA A 96 9.69 8.62 5.22
C ALA A 96 10.79 7.56 5.46
N ALA A 97 11.74 7.84 6.36
CA ALA A 97 12.77 6.88 6.76
C ALA A 97 12.17 5.63 7.42
N GLY A 98 11.10 5.78 8.22
CA GLY A 98 10.38 4.65 8.81
C GLY A 98 9.79 3.70 7.76
N VAL A 99 9.17 4.26 6.71
CA VAL A 99 8.67 3.48 5.57
C VAL A 99 9.82 2.75 4.87
N LEU A 100 10.94 3.45 4.63
CA LEU A 100 12.11 2.87 3.96
C LEU A 100 12.68 1.68 4.74
N VAL A 101 12.81 1.79 6.06
CA VAL A 101 13.31 0.69 6.91
C VAL A 101 12.41 -0.54 6.81
N LEU A 102 11.08 -0.35 6.86
CA LEU A 102 10.13 -1.45 6.72
C LEU A 102 10.14 -2.06 5.31
N ALA A 103 10.32 -1.24 4.27
CA ALA A 103 10.46 -1.71 2.91
C ALA A 103 11.72 -2.58 2.73
N ILE A 104 12.86 -2.13 3.28
CA ILE A 104 14.12 -2.90 3.27
C ILE A 104 13.96 -4.22 4.02
N GLY A 105 13.38 -4.19 5.22
CA GLY A 105 13.12 -5.40 6.01
C GLY A 105 12.21 -6.39 5.28
N THR A 106 11.16 -5.89 4.62
CA THR A 106 10.25 -6.71 3.81
C THR A 106 10.97 -7.37 2.64
N VAL A 107 11.83 -6.63 1.92
CA VAL A 107 12.65 -7.18 0.83
C VAL A 107 13.62 -8.24 1.35
N ALA A 108 14.27 -8.00 2.49
CA ALA A 108 15.19 -8.97 3.10
C ALA A 108 14.48 -10.27 3.49
N ILE A 109 13.30 -10.19 4.11
CA ILE A 109 12.47 -11.36 4.46
C ILE A 109 12.03 -12.09 3.20
N PHE A 110 11.57 -11.36 2.17
CA PHE A 110 11.17 -11.97 0.90
C PHE A 110 12.32 -12.70 0.21
N ALA A 111 13.51 -12.10 0.18
CA ALA A 111 14.71 -12.72 -0.35
C ALA A 111 15.09 -13.99 0.45
N ALA A 112 15.02 -13.94 1.78
CA ALA A 112 15.28 -15.11 2.62
C ALA A 112 14.30 -16.26 2.30
N VAL A 113 13.00 -15.96 2.17
CA VAL A 113 11.99 -16.96 1.78
C VAL A 113 12.30 -17.58 0.42
N ILE A 114 12.71 -16.77 -0.56
CA ILE A 114 13.11 -17.27 -1.89
C ILE A 114 14.30 -18.23 -1.80
N VAL A 115 15.35 -17.83 -1.08
CA VAL A 115 16.58 -18.64 -0.95
C VAL A 115 16.28 -19.95 -0.22
N THR A 116 15.52 -19.92 0.88
CA THR A 116 15.17 -21.10 1.66
C THR A 116 14.27 -22.06 0.89
N HIS A 117 13.42 -21.58 -0.02
CA HIS A 117 12.48 -22.40 -0.78
C HIS A 117 12.84 -22.54 -2.26
N TRP A 118 14.11 -22.33 -2.61
CA TRP A 118 14.59 -22.36 -3.98
C TRP A 118 14.16 -23.61 -4.78
N PRO A 119 14.27 -24.85 -4.25
CA PRO A 119 13.84 -26.04 -4.98
C PRO A 119 12.32 -26.06 -5.26
N LEU A 120 11.52 -25.68 -4.27
CA LEU A 120 10.06 -25.63 -4.38
C LEU A 120 9.60 -24.60 -5.41
N ILE A 121 10.33 -23.49 -5.54
CA ILE A 121 10.02 -22.43 -6.52
C ILE A 121 10.24 -22.94 -7.94
N LEU A 122 11.35 -23.66 -8.19
CA LEU A 122 11.64 -24.25 -9.49
C LEU A 122 10.59 -25.30 -9.90
N GLU A 123 10.16 -26.14 -8.97
CA GLU A 123 9.11 -27.15 -9.20
C GLU A 123 7.71 -26.54 -9.34
N SER A 124 7.50 -25.34 -8.81
CA SER A 124 6.21 -24.64 -8.89
C SER A 124 6.05 -23.79 -10.15
N GLY A 125 7.02 -23.80 -11.07
CA GLY A 125 7.04 -22.96 -12.27
C GLY A 125 5.74 -22.99 -13.07
N ASP A 126 5.21 -24.18 -13.35
CA ASP A 126 3.96 -24.33 -14.12
C ASP A 126 2.72 -23.77 -13.39
N ARG A 127 2.69 -23.89 -12.06
CA ARG A 127 1.59 -23.37 -11.22
C ARG A 127 1.65 -21.85 -11.12
N VAL A 128 2.85 -21.32 -10.89
CA VAL A 128 3.12 -19.88 -10.87
C VAL A 128 2.78 -19.27 -12.22
N LEU A 129 3.23 -19.87 -13.34
CA LEU A 129 2.93 -19.38 -14.67
C LEU A 129 1.42 -19.34 -14.94
N ARG A 130 0.70 -20.41 -14.60
CA ARG A 130 -0.76 -20.47 -14.78
C ARG A 130 -1.48 -19.38 -13.98
N GLN A 131 -1.04 -19.12 -12.75
CA GLN A 131 -1.60 -18.05 -11.93
C GLN A 131 -1.22 -16.66 -12.42
N VAL A 132 0.00 -16.45 -12.90
CA VAL A 132 0.42 -15.17 -13.50
C VAL A 132 -0.37 -14.90 -14.78
N VAL A 133 -0.64 -15.92 -15.60
CA VAL A 133 -1.46 -15.77 -16.82
C VAL A 133 -2.92 -15.46 -16.49
N VAL A 134 -3.49 -16.11 -15.46
CA VAL A 134 -4.90 -15.91 -15.06
C VAL A 134 -5.09 -14.62 -14.25
N GLY A 135 -4.23 -14.37 -13.27
CA GLY A 135 -4.30 -13.23 -12.37
C GLY A 135 -3.65 -11.97 -12.92
N GLY A 136 -2.66 -12.10 -13.82
CA GLY A 136 -1.92 -10.98 -14.40
C GLY A 136 -2.82 -9.95 -15.08
N PRO A 137 -3.81 -10.33 -15.89
CA PRO A 137 -4.78 -9.39 -16.46
C PRO A 137 -5.57 -8.62 -15.41
N LEU A 138 -5.95 -9.26 -14.29
CA LEU A 138 -6.68 -8.61 -13.19
C LEU A 138 -5.78 -7.63 -12.43
N VAL A 139 -4.54 -8.02 -12.14
CA VAL A 139 -3.57 -7.13 -11.48
C VAL A 139 -3.20 -5.96 -12.39
N ALA A 140 -3.01 -6.21 -13.69
CA ALA A 140 -2.75 -5.17 -14.69
C ALA A 140 -3.94 -4.20 -14.83
N LEU A 141 -5.17 -4.71 -14.89
CA LEU A 141 -6.37 -3.90 -14.92
C LEU A 141 -6.55 -3.09 -13.63
N GLY A 142 -6.38 -3.71 -12.47
CA GLY A 142 -6.42 -3.04 -11.17
C GLY A 142 -5.36 -1.94 -11.06
N GLY A 143 -4.12 -2.23 -11.48
CA GLY A 143 -3.03 -1.26 -11.56
C GLY A 143 -3.33 -0.11 -12.53
N LEU A 144 -3.86 -0.42 -13.72
CA LEU A 144 -4.26 0.59 -14.71
C LEU A 144 -5.38 1.50 -14.19
N LEU A 145 -6.40 0.93 -13.54
CA LEU A 145 -7.51 1.67 -12.93
C LEU A 145 -7.01 2.56 -11.79
N LEU A 146 -6.16 2.03 -10.90
CA LEU A 146 -5.54 2.80 -9.83
C LEU A 146 -4.67 3.94 -10.38
N TRP A 147 -3.91 3.69 -11.45
CA TRP A 147 -3.07 4.70 -12.10
C TRP A 147 -3.91 5.78 -12.80
N ARG A 148 -5.01 5.39 -13.45
CA ARG A 148 -5.98 6.31 -14.07
C ARG A 148 -6.81 7.08 -13.06
N ALA A 149 -7.00 6.57 -11.84
CA ALA A 149 -7.71 7.24 -10.75
C ALA A 149 -6.94 8.46 -10.18
N ARG A 150 -6.18 9.21 -10.99
CA ARG A 150 -5.84 10.60 -10.63
C ARG A 150 -7.15 11.36 -10.51
N ARG A 151 -7.36 12.09 -9.41
CA ARG A 151 -8.49 13.02 -9.26
C ARG A 151 -8.67 13.80 -10.56
N ALA A 152 -9.86 13.71 -11.15
CA ALA A 152 -10.34 14.75 -12.03
C ALA A 152 -10.51 15.99 -11.14
N VAL A 153 -9.52 16.89 -11.17
CA VAL A 153 -9.51 18.19 -10.45
C VAL A 153 -10.84 18.95 -10.63
N TRP A 154 -11.53 18.69 -11.74
CA TRP A 154 -12.85 19.24 -12.07
C TRP A 154 -13.99 18.88 -11.11
N LEU A 155 -13.92 17.78 -10.35
CA LEU A 155 -14.95 17.44 -9.36
C LEU A 155 -14.86 18.32 -8.10
N ASP A 156 -13.66 18.77 -7.73
CA ASP A 156 -13.46 19.71 -6.63
C ASP A 156 -13.87 21.14 -7.03
N VAL A 157 -13.74 21.49 -8.33
CA VAL A 157 -14.23 22.77 -8.88
C VAL A 157 -15.76 22.80 -8.93
N LEU A 158 -16.41 21.70 -9.31
CA LEU A 158 -17.88 21.62 -9.32
C LEU A 158 -18.48 21.59 -7.91
N ALA A 159 -17.80 20.97 -6.95
CA ALA A 159 -18.22 20.93 -5.54
C ALA A 159 -17.95 22.23 -4.76
N SER A 160 -17.14 23.15 -5.30
CA SER A 160 -16.88 24.48 -4.71
C SER A 160 -17.71 25.59 -5.34
N VAL A 161 -18.41 25.31 -6.44
CA VAL A 161 -19.28 26.25 -7.17
C VAL A 161 -20.77 25.91 -7.02
N ALA A 162 -21.12 24.77 -6.43
CA ALA A 162 -22.49 24.33 -6.12
C ALA A 162 -22.79 24.42 -4.61
#